data_AF-A0A0R0BTJ1-F1
#
_entry.id   AF-A0A0R0BTJ1-F1
#
_cell.length_a   1.000
_cell.length_b   1.000
_cell.length_c   1.000
_cell.angle_alpha   90.00
_cell.angle_beta   90.00
_cell.angle_gamma   90.00
#
_symmetry.space_group_name_H-M   'P 1'
#
loop_
_entity.id
_entity.type
_entity.pdbx_description
1 polymer ?
#
loop_
_entity_poly.entity_id
_entity_poly.type
_entity_poly.pdbx_seq_one_letter_code
_entity_poly.pdbx_strand_id
1 'polypeptide(L)'
;MIRTLAPWPALVALLLAACSADAPPARTTAPTAASPSAAVAAVQCPDSSFEQFLERFSSQISVQETATADPLLTSQVNPDAQPEPVVETRSVPLAEVTWPVMPDLRQARRAGREVQIHGEEDTRVVTVRTPDTSDQQRYHFQRQPCWTLVKREDQSI
;
A
#
# COMPACT_ATOMS: atom_id res chain seq x y z
N MET A 1 24.04 -42.44 -15.62
CA MET A 1 23.49 -43.05 -16.85
C MET A 1 23.08 -41.93 -17.80
N ILE A 2 23.34 -42.13 -19.10
CA ILE A 2 22.80 -41.44 -20.30
C ILE A 2 22.51 -39.92 -20.22
N ARG A 3 23.31 -39.15 -20.96
CA ARG A 3 23.00 -37.78 -21.42
C ARG A 3 22.16 -37.90 -22.71
N THR A 4 21.24 -36.95 -22.96
CA THR A 4 20.64 -36.82 -24.30
C THR A 4 20.52 -35.36 -24.71
N LEU A 5 21.31 -34.97 -25.71
CA LEU A 5 21.22 -33.74 -26.49
C LEU A 5 20.84 -34.15 -27.92
N ALA A 6 19.84 -33.53 -28.53
CA ALA A 6 19.41 -33.77 -29.91
C ALA A 6 18.57 -32.54 -30.41
N PRO A 7 18.38 -32.32 -31.74
CA PRO A 7 19.05 -31.17 -32.36
C PRO A 7 18.18 -30.29 -33.31
N TRP A 8 18.86 -29.31 -33.95
CA TRP A 8 18.68 -28.65 -35.27
C TRP A 8 17.73 -29.28 -36.32
N PRO A 9 17.39 -28.60 -37.47
CA PRO A 9 18.04 -27.44 -38.12
C PRO A 9 17.05 -26.22 -38.27
N ALA A 10 17.11 -25.25 -39.21
CA ALA A 10 17.89 -25.00 -40.44
C ALA A 10 17.97 -23.48 -40.80
N LEU A 11 18.63 -23.15 -41.92
CA LEU A 11 18.57 -21.85 -42.63
C LEU A 11 17.65 -21.95 -43.86
N VAL A 12 17.11 -20.81 -44.33
CA VAL A 12 16.74 -20.59 -45.75
C VAL A 12 17.28 -19.23 -46.20
N ALA A 13 17.70 -19.13 -47.46
CA ALA A 13 18.53 -18.05 -48.00
C ALA A 13 17.80 -17.05 -48.92
N LEU A 14 18.53 -16.00 -49.29
CA LEU A 14 18.21 -14.89 -50.20
C LEU A 14 17.39 -15.24 -51.46
N LEU A 15 16.59 -14.26 -51.90
CA LEU A 15 16.52 -13.87 -53.31
C LEU A 15 16.61 -12.34 -53.45
N LEU A 16 17.36 -11.88 -54.46
CA LEU A 16 17.45 -10.47 -54.85
C LEU A 16 16.36 -10.14 -55.88
N ALA A 17 15.83 -8.92 -55.80
CA ALA A 17 15.16 -8.26 -56.93
C ALA A 17 15.59 -6.79 -56.96
N ALA A 18 16.26 -6.38 -58.04
CA ALA A 18 16.69 -5.01 -58.24
C ALA A 18 15.76 -4.29 -59.22
N CYS A 19 15.26 -3.13 -58.83
CA CYS A 19 14.73 -2.13 -59.75
C CYS A 19 15.20 -0.74 -59.28
N SER A 20 16.09 -0.12 -60.07
CA SER A 20 16.46 1.27 -59.88
C SER A 20 15.40 2.18 -60.49
N ALA A 21 14.95 3.18 -59.76
CA ALA A 21 14.23 4.32 -60.30
C ALA A 21 14.84 5.60 -59.72
N ASP A 22 15.26 6.49 -60.61
CA ASP A 22 15.90 7.77 -60.31
C ASP A 22 14.85 8.88 -60.11
N ALA A 23 15.03 9.73 -59.08
CA ALA A 23 14.63 11.15 -59.01
C ALA A 23 14.50 11.67 -57.55
N PRO A 24 15.23 12.74 -57.17
CA PRO A 24 14.85 13.67 -56.09
C PRO A 24 14.10 14.89 -56.68
N PRO A 25 13.56 15.85 -55.89
CA PRO A 25 13.34 15.89 -54.43
C PRO A 25 11.89 16.26 -54.02
N ALA A 26 11.51 15.92 -52.78
CA ALA A 26 10.47 16.67 -52.05
C ALA A 26 10.72 16.60 -50.53
N ARG A 27 11.22 17.70 -49.93
CA ARG A 27 11.30 17.83 -48.47
C ARG A 27 9.95 18.27 -47.91
N THR A 28 9.00 17.34 -47.85
CA THR A 28 7.78 17.52 -47.06
C THR A 28 8.10 17.20 -45.61
N THR A 29 8.29 18.24 -44.78
CA THR A 29 8.37 18.09 -43.33
C THR A 29 6.99 17.70 -42.80
N ALA A 30 6.72 16.40 -42.71
CA ALA A 30 5.57 15.90 -41.99
C ALA A 30 5.68 16.36 -40.53
N PRO A 31 4.61 16.90 -39.92
CA PRO A 31 4.60 17.12 -38.49
C PRO A 31 4.60 15.75 -37.81
N THR A 32 5.71 15.40 -37.15
CA THR A 32 5.72 14.30 -36.20
C THR A 32 4.67 14.61 -35.14
N ALA A 33 3.52 13.93 -35.21
CA ALA A 33 2.55 13.93 -34.14
C ALA A 33 3.20 13.27 -32.93
N ALA A 34 3.80 14.09 -32.06
CA ALA A 34 4.28 13.65 -30.77
C ALA A 34 3.07 13.27 -29.94
N SER A 35 2.71 11.98 -29.95
CA SER A 35 1.76 11.41 -29.01
C SER A 35 2.19 11.83 -27.60
N PRO A 36 1.32 12.48 -26.80
CA PRO A 36 1.64 12.78 -25.43
C PRO A 36 1.75 11.46 -24.67
N SER A 37 2.98 10.98 -24.51
CA SER A 37 3.27 9.93 -23.54
C SER A 37 2.92 10.51 -22.18
N ALA A 38 1.79 10.09 -21.63
CA ALA A 38 1.34 10.50 -20.32
C ALA A 38 2.34 9.95 -19.30
N ALA A 39 3.31 10.78 -18.94
CA ALA A 39 4.28 10.46 -17.90
C ALA A 39 3.50 10.21 -16.61
N VAL A 40 3.42 8.95 -16.20
CA VAL A 40 2.83 8.57 -14.92
C VAL A 40 3.70 9.22 -13.85
N ALA A 41 3.19 10.30 -13.24
CA ALA A 41 3.88 10.98 -12.17
C ALA A 41 4.07 9.97 -11.03
N ALA A 42 5.32 9.67 -10.70
CA ALA A 42 5.64 8.79 -9.59
C ALA A 42 5.04 9.41 -8.31
N VAL A 43 4.13 8.68 -7.65
CA VAL A 43 3.51 9.16 -6.42
C VAL A 43 4.59 9.25 -5.35
N GLN A 44 4.88 10.47 -4.91
CA GLN A 44 5.86 10.73 -3.86
C GLN A 44 5.18 10.65 -2.50
N CYS A 45 5.58 9.69 -1.68
CA CYS A 45 5.11 9.59 -0.31
C CYS A 45 5.83 10.62 0.58
N PRO A 46 5.11 11.33 1.48
CA PRO A 46 5.72 12.38 2.30
C PRO A 46 6.84 11.90 3.23
N ASP A 47 6.78 10.63 3.65
CA ASP A 47 7.65 10.04 4.65
C ASP A 47 8.45 8.87 4.05
N SER A 48 9.76 8.86 4.27
CA SER A 48 10.67 7.87 3.66
C SER A 48 10.75 6.53 4.40
N SER A 49 10.15 6.43 5.59
CA SER A 49 10.05 5.19 6.37
C SER A 49 8.71 5.07 7.09
N PHE A 50 8.37 3.88 7.57
CA PHE A 50 7.13 3.66 8.33
C PHE A 50 7.15 4.39 9.69
N GLU A 51 8.32 4.49 10.31
CA GLU A 51 8.50 5.06 11.65
C GLU A 51 8.26 6.57 11.65
N GLN A 52 8.78 7.28 10.63
CA GLN A 52 8.53 8.71 10.45
C GLN A 52 7.05 8.99 10.13
N PHE A 53 6.47 8.18 9.23
CA PHE A 53 5.03 8.20 8.97
C PHE A 53 4.22 8.01 10.26
N LEU A 54 4.55 6.99 11.06
CA LEU A 54 3.81 6.63 12.26
C LEU A 54 3.93 7.68 13.37
N GLU A 55 5.09 8.31 13.54
CA GLU A 55 5.23 9.45 14.48
C GLU A 55 4.32 10.60 14.07
N ARG A 56 4.23 10.92 12.78
CA ARG A 56 3.34 11.98 12.28
C ARG A 56 1.86 11.57 12.37
N PHE A 57 1.52 10.38 11.91
CA PHE A 57 0.18 9.81 11.96
C PHE A 57 -0.37 9.84 13.39
N SER A 58 0.36 9.29 14.35
CA SER A 58 -0.12 9.26 15.74
C SER A 58 -0.23 10.65 16.39
N SER A 59 0.57 11.64 15.97
CA SER A 59 0.60 12.98 16.59
C SER A 59 -0.24 14.06 15.89
N GLN A 60 -0.72 13.83 14.67
CA GLN A 60 -1.42 14.85 13.85
C GLN A 60 -2.72 14.29 13.25
N ILE A 61 -3.87 14.79 13.71
CA ILE A 61 -5.20 14.36 13.21
C ILE A 61 -5.33 14.53 11.70
N SER A 62 -4.81 15.62 11.11
CA SER A 62 -4.83 15.84 9.65
C SER A 62 -4.04 14.78 8.85
N VAL A 63 -2.99 14.19 9.45
CA VAL A 63 -2.28 13.05 8.85
C VAL A 63 -3.12 11.77 8.99
N GLN A 64 -3.85 11.60 10.09
CA GLN A 64 -4.79 10.49 10.25
C GLN A 64 -5.95 10.57 9.24
N GLU A 65 -6.57 11.73 9.09
CA GLU A 65 -7.64 12.01 8.11
C GLU A 65 -7.18 11.71 6.68
N THR A 66 -5.96 12.10 6.32
CA THR A 66 -5.41 11.92 4.95
C THR A 66 -4.92 10.49 4.69
N ALA A 67 -4.39 9.80 5.70
CA ALA A 67 -3.76 8.47 5.57
C ALA A 67 -4.57 7.35 6.23
N THR A 68 -5.89 7.51 6.31
CA THR A 68 -6.84 6.43 6.67
C THR A 68 -7.62 6.05 5.43
N ALA A 69 -7.84 4.76 5.22
CA ALA A 69 -8.61 4.27 4.08
C ALA A 69 -10.07 4.73 4.15
N ASP A 70 -10.65 5.01 2.99
CA ASP A 70 -12.10 5.19 2.83
C ASP A 70 -12.65 4.01 2.00
N PRO A 71 -13.44 3.09 2.59
CA PRO A 71 -13.80 3.00 4.01
C PRO A 71 -12.71 2.37 4.88
N LEU A 72 -12.71 2.70 6.17
CA LEU A 72 -11.88 2.07 7.20
C LEU A 72 -12.57 0.80 7.73
N LEU A 73 -11.87 -0.34 7.71
CA LEU A 73 -12.35 -1.51 8.43
C LEU A 73 -12.15 -1.30 9.95
N THR A 74 -13.21 -1.47 10.72
CA THR A 74 -13.15 -1.48 12.19
C THR A 74 -13.66 -2.82 12.70
N SER A 75 -12.93 -3.46 13.61
CA SER A 75 -13.44 -4.61 14.35
C SER A 75 -13.39 -4.40 15.85
N GLN A 76 -14.34 -4.97 16.57
CA GLN A 76 -14.46 -4.90 18.03
C GLN A 76 -14.93 -6.27 18.56
N VAL A 77 -14.49 -6.65 19.76
CA VAL A 77 -15.08 -7.81 20.44
C VAL A 77 -16.45 -7.42 20.98
N ASN A 78 -17.46 -8.26 20.75
CA ASN A 78 -18.75 -8.22 21.43
C ASN A 78 -18.71 -9.26 22.57
N PRO A 79 -18.50 -8.85 23.83
CA PRO A 79 -18.40 -9.76 24.97
C PRO A 79 -19.75 -10.35 25.41
N ASP A 80 -20.86 -9.73 25.02
CA ASP A 80 -22.23 -10.15 25.36
C ASP A 80 -22.79 -11.21 24.39
N ALA A 81 -22.06 -11.51 23.31
CA ALA A 81 -22.44 -12.56 22.37
C ALA A 81 -22.39 -13.96 22.99
N GLN A 82 -23.34 -14.80 22.62
CA GLN A 82 -23.48 -16.17 23.13
C GLN A 82 -23.38 -17.19 21.98
N PRO A 83 -22.79 -18.39 22.21
CA PRO A 83 -22.29 -18.91 23.49
C PRO A 83 -20.92 -18.35 23.93
N GLU A 84 -20.18 -17.71 23.03
CA GLU A 84 -18.86 -17.12 23.28
C GLU A 84 -18.77 -15.73 22.62
N PRO A 85 -17.87 -14.83 23.11
CA PRO A 85 -17.62 -13.53 22.49
C PRO A 85 -17.26 -13.64 20.99
N VAL A 86 -17.81 -12.73 20.18
CA VAL A 86 -17.54 -12.69 18.73
C VAL A 86 -16.80 -11.42 18.33
N VAL A 87 -15.95 -11.51 17.30
CA VAL A 87 -15.33 -10.34 16.69
C VAL A 87 -16.25 -9.80 15.61
N GLU A 88 -16.93 -8.68 15.89
CA GLU A 88 -17.71 -7.96 14.90
C GLU A 88 -16.79 -7.11 14.03
N THR A 89 -16.98 -7.12 12.72
CA THR A 89 -16.22 -6.29 11.77
C THR A 89 -17.19 -5.47 10.92
N ARG A 90 -16.96 -4.16 10.83
CA ARG A 90 -17.72 -3.22 10.00
C ARG A 90 -16.81 -2.41 9.08
N SER A 91 -17.38 -1.96 7.98
CA SER A 91 -16.77 -0.99 7.07
C SER A 91 -17.32 0.40 7.42
N VAL A 92 -16.45 1.34 7.77
CA VAL A 92 -16.83 2.69 8.22
C VAL A 92 -16.38 3.71 7.16
N PRO A 93 -17.29 4.46 6.51
CA PRO A 93 -16.92 5.56 5.63
C PRO A 93 -16.02 6.56 6.35
N LEU A 94 -15.04 7.15 5.67
CA LEU A 94 -14.09 8.08 6.30
C LEU A 94 -14.78 9.27 6.97
N ALA A 95 -15.90 9.73 6.42
CA ALA A 95 -16.75 10.79 6.98
C ALA A 95 -17.43 10.43 8.32
N GLU A 96 -17.49 9.14 8.67
CA GLU A 96 -18.08 8.62 9.92
C GLU A 96 -17.01 8.17 10.94
N VAL A 97 -15.72 8.26 10.59
CA VAL A 97 -14.62 7.90 11.50
C VAL A 97 -14.51 8.93 12.63
N THR A 98 -14.58 8.47 13.89
CA THR A 98 -14.28 9.29 15.06
C THR A 98 -12.77 9.53 15.17
N TRP A 99 -12.36 10.80 15.21
CA TRP A 99 -10.97 11.22 15.36
C TRP A 99 -10.58 11.55 16.82
N PRO A 100 -9.32 11.32 17.23
CA PRO A 100 -8.27 10.62 16.49
C PRO A 100 -8.57 9.12 16.38
N VAL A 101 -8.25 8.50 15.24
CA VAL A 101 -8.42 7.05 15.06
C VAL A 101 -7.37 6.28 15.86
N MET A 102 -6.17 6.84 16.03
CA MET A 102 -5.05 6.33 16.82
C MET A 102 -4.56 7.40 17.83
N PRO A 103 -4.27 7.07 19.10
CA PRO A 103 -3.72 8.01 20.07
C PRO A 103 -2.26 8.40 19.76
N ASP A 104 -1.79 9.55 20.27
CA ASP A 104 -0.36 9.92 20.24
C ASP A 104 0.45 8.86 21.00
N LEU A 105 1.31 8.14 20.28
CA LEU A 105 2.04 6.99 20.79
C LEU A 105 3.15 7.40 21.78
N ARG A 106 3.64 8.64 21.75
CA ARG A 106 4.60 9.16 22.73
C ARG A 106 3.87 9.48 24.04
N GLN A 107 2.66 10.03 23.97
CA GLN A 107 1.80 10.26 25.14
C GLN A 107 1.31 8.92 25.73
N ALA A 108 0.92 7.95 24.89
CA ALA A 108 0.56 6.60 25.33
C ALA A 108 1.70 5.92 26.10
N ARG A 109 2.93 5.95 25.56
CA ARG A 109 4.14 5.43 26.25
C ARG A 109 4.41 6.14 27.58
N ARG A 110 4.24 7.47 27.66
CA ARG A 110 4.38 8.25 28.91
C ARG A 110 3.30 7.89 29.94
N ALA A 111 2.11 7.50 29.50
CA ALA A 111 1.04 6.99 30.34
C ALA A 111 1.19 5.51 30.73
N GLY A 112 2.34 4.89 30.43
CA GLY A 112 2.63 3.48 30.77
C GLY A 112 2.08 2.45 29.78
N ARG A 113 1.45 2.87 28.67
CA ARG A 113 0.99 1.94 27.62
C ARG A 113 2.17 1.42 26.81
N GLU A 114 2.17 0.13 26.52
CA GLU A 114 3.11 -0.47 25.59
C GLU A 114 2.70 -0.23 24.15
N VAL A 115 3.69 -0.01 23.28
CA VAL A 115 3.49 0.14 21.84
C VAL A 115 4.51 -0.73 21.12
N GLN A 116 4.01 -1.74 20.42
CA GLN A 116 4.77 -2.75 19.68
C GLN A 116 4.48 -2.61 18.18
N ILE A 117 5.47 -2.89 17.33
CA ILE A 117 5.36 -2.78 15.86
C ILE A 117 5.82 -4.09 15.25
N HIS A 118 5.00 -4.66 14.37
CA HIS A 118 5.25 -5.91 13.65
C HIS A 118 4.89 -5.77 12.17
N GLY A 119 5.24 -6.79 11.36
CA GLY A 119 4.95 -6.85 9.93
C GLY A 119 6.16 -6.57 9.05
N GLU A 120 6.03 -6.95 7.78
CA GLU A 120 7.12 -7.02 6.81
C GLU A 120 6.76 -6.25 5.52
N GLU A 121 7.78 -5.84 4.77
CA GLU A 121 7.67 -5.17 3.46
C GLU A 121 6.67 -4.00 3.43
N ASP A 122 5.51 -4.21 2.82
CA ASP A 122 4.41 -3.25 2.59
C ASP A 122 3.26 -3.37 3.61
N THR A 123 3.41 -4.15 4.67
CA THR A 123 2.42 -4.30 5.74
C THR A 123 3.01 -4.00 7.11
N ARG A 124 2.28 -3.30 7.97
CA ARG A 124 2.67 -3.07 9.37
C ARG A 124 1.48 -3.18 10.29
N VAL A 125 1.70 -3.70 11.49
CA VAL A 125 0.72 -3.73 12.56
C VAL A 125 1.32 -3.06 13.78
N VAL A 126 0.65 -2.00 14.27
CA VAL A 126 0.98 -1.34 15.52
C VAL A 126 0.01 -1.85 16.58
N THR A 127 0.52 -2.51 17.61
CA THR A 127 -0.26 -2.91 18.78
C THR A 127 -0.03 -1.88 19.88
N VAL A 128 -1.10 -1.37 20.47
CA VAL A 128 -1.05 -0.53 21.67
C VAL A 128 -1.83 -1.23 22.77
N ARG A 129 -1.21 -1.47 23.93
CA ARG A 129 -1.83 -2.19 25.05
C ARG A 129 -1.54 -1.54 26.40
N THR A 130 -2.43 -1.74 27.36
CA THR A 130 -2.18 -1.39 28.76
C THR A 130 -1.69 -2.65 29.50
N PRO A 131 -0.49 -2.63 30.12
CA PRO A 131 0.05 -3.78 30.85
C PRO A 131 -0.91 -4.33 31.91
N ASP A 132 -0.83 -5.64 32.14
CA ASP A 132 -1.63 -6.36 33.15
C ASP A 132 -3.16 -6.24 32.99
N THR A 133 -3.64 -5.87 31.80
CA THR A 133 -5.07 -5.78 31.44
C THR A 133 -5.36 -6.38 30.07
N SER A 134 -6.64 -6.53 29.73
CA SER A 134 -7.12 -6.90 28.39
C SER A 134 -7.20 -5.72 27.41
N ASP A 135 -6.94 -4.47 27.83
CA ASP A 135 -7.02 -3.29 26.97
C ASP A 135 -5.92 -3.33 25.89
N GLN A 136 -6.32 -3.64 24.66
CA GLN A 136 -5.45 -3.75 23.49
C GLN A 136 -6.15 -3.28 22.22
N GLN A 137 -5.49 -2.42 21.46
CA GLN A 137 -5.89 -2.04 20.10
C GLN A 137 -4.80 -2.39 19.10
N ARG A 138 -5.20 -2.75 17.88
CA ARG A 138 -4.29 -3.06 16.76
C ARG A 138 -4.63 -2.20 15.55
N TYR A 139 -3.60 -1.66 14.92
CA TYR A 139 -3.71 -0.74 13.79
C TYR A 139 -2.93 -1.29 12.61
N HIS A 140 -3.63 -1.66 11.55
CA HIS A 140 -3.07 -2.31 10.38
C HIS A 140 -2.86 -1.29 9.27
N PHE A 141 -1.63 -1.17 8.82
CA PHE A 141 -1.20 -0.27 7.76
C PHE A 141 -0.75 -1.08 6.54
N GLN A 142 -1.07 -0.57 5.36
CA GLN A 142 -0.55 -1.07 4.08
C GLN A 142 0.09 0.07 3.29
N ARG A 143 1.15 -0.21 2.52
CA ARG A 143 1.82 0.76 1.64
C ARG A 143 1.22 0.68 0.23
N GLN A 144 0.25 1.54 -0.10
CA GLN A 144 -0.41 1.55 -1.41
C GLN A 144 -0.86 2.96 -1.83
N PRO A 145 -0.06 3.72 -2.63
CA PRO A 145 1.39 3.60 -2.76
C PRO A 145 2.12 4.09 -1.50
N CYS A 146 1.42 4.81 -0.61
CA CYS A 146 1.92 5.32 0.66
C CYS A 146 1.29 4.57 1.83
N TRP A 147 1.86 4.73 3.02
CA TRP A 147 1.32 4.10 4.22
C TRP A 147 -0.07 4.63 4.56
N THR A 148 -1.03 3.71 4.67
CA THR A 148 -2.45 4.01 4.92
C THR A 148 -2.98 3.06 5.99
N LEU A 149 -3.70 3.57 7.00
CA LEU A 149 -4.43 2.76 7.97
C LEU A 149 -5.63 2.12 7.27
N VAL A 150 -5.64 0.79 7.15
CA VAL A 150 -6.71 0.03 6.49
C VAL A 150 -7.64 -0.70 7.46
N LYS A 151 -7.16 -1.00 8.68
CA LYS A 151 -7.97 -1.61 9.74
C LYS A 151 -7.60 -1.12 11.13
N ARG A 152 -8.61 -0.84 11.95
CA ARG A 152 -8.50 -0.74 13.41
C ARG A 152 -9.19 -1.93 14.06
N GLU A 153 -8.53 -2.58 15.01
CA GLU A 153 -9.13 -3.58 15.89
C GLU A 153 -9.12 -3.06 17.32
N ASP A 154 -10.26 -3.13 18.01
CA ASP A 154 -10.33 -3.04 19.46
C ASP A 154 -10.54 -4.47 20.00
N GLN A 155 -9.58 -4.93 20.80
CA GLN A 155 -9.55 -6.29 21.37
C GLN A 155 -9.76 -6.26 22.88
N SER A 156 -10.21 -5.12 23.42
CA SER A 156 -10.56 -4.94 24.82
C SER A 156 -11.79 -5.76 25.21
N ILE A 157 -11.73 -6.36 26.41
CA ILE A 157 -12.78 -7.19 27.05
C ILE A 157 -12.76 -6.88 28.55
#